data_AF-A0A662KPI4-F1
#
_entry.id   AF-A0A662KPI4-F1
#
_cell.length_a   1.000
_cell.length_b   1.000
_cell.length_c   1.000
_cell.angle_alpha   90.00
_cell.angle_beta   90.00
_cell.angle_gamma   90.00
#
_symmetry.space_group_name_H-M   'P 1'
#
loop_
_entity.id
_entity.type
_entity.pdbx_description
1 polymer ?
#
loop_
_entity_poly.entity_id
_entity_poly.type
_entity_poly.pdbx_seq_one_letter_code
_entity_poly.pdbx_strand_id
1 'polypeptide(L)'
;MIKLREVPSPPFNDPLVFIDPVDPSRNVASAVSEEKLEIFKRACKEYLEKPSEKFFFPKAVKPLPDDEIEKHLEGFVGIEIEKPDVIPDNLYPQAKKSLRRIIKSCEENDFEIEDGRFVVTEKKIYIILKPKEMEIEETYIHRGPPAKEKKHVEAFLKKWKGSKDVVKGPYLKDGRWYVEVKRRFTRLNEFLAENLKKISLGKDIEKVVKEGKFAILTSKDLLRDDLRIFWTEYIEKKMPWER
;
A
#
# COMPACT_ATOMS: atom_id res chain seq x y z
N MET A 1 -1.56 -25.67 18.10
CA MET A 1 -2.30 -25.09 19.24
C MET A 1 -1.59 -25.48 20.51
N ILE A 2 -1.03 -24.52 21.25
CA ILE A 2 -0.35 -24.79 22.52
C ILE A 2 -1.34 -24.46 23.64
N LYS A 3 -1.70 -25.45 24.47
CA LYS A 3 -2.64 -25.29 25.59
C LYS A 3 -1.92 -25.53 26.92
N LEU A 4 -2.15 -24.67 27.90
CA LEU A 4 -1.62 -24.83 29.26
C LEU A 4 -2.62 -25.56 30.19
N ARG A 5 -3.92 -25.53 29.88
CA ARG A 5 -5.01 -26.23 30.58
C ARG A 5 -6.11 -26.64 29.60
N GLU A 6 -6.89 -27.66 29.93
CA GLU A 6 -8.09 -28.06 29.18
C GLU A 6 -9.28 -27.18 29.56
N VAL A 7 -9.37 -26.00 28.95
CA VAL A 7 -10.51 -25.09 29.11
C VAL A 7 -11.13 -24.85 27.72
N PRO A 8 -12.47 -24.83 27.58
CA PRO A 8 -13.12 -24.50 26.32
C PRO A 8 -12.69 -23.10 25.84
N SER A 9 -12.28 -23.00 24.58
CA SER A 9 -11.90 -21.74 23.94
C SER A 9 -12.65 -21.58 22.61
N PRO A 10 -12.99 -20.35 22.18
CA PRO A 10 -13.55 -20.13 20.85
C PRO A 10 -12.56 -20.53 19.74
N PRO A 11 -13.04 -20.77 18.52
CA PRO A 11 -12.16 -20.98 17.38
C PRO A 11 -11.43 -19.67 17.02
N PHE A 12 -10.11 -19.75 16.84
CA PHE A 12 -9.28 -18.65 16.37
C PHE A 12 -8.80 -18.94 14.95
N ASN A 13 -8.77 -17.91 14.10
CA ASN A 13 -8.29 -17.99 12.72
C ASN A 13 -6.94 -17.26 12.53
N ASP A 14 -6.22 -17.05 13.63
CA ASP A 14 -4.91 -16.41 13.65
C ASP A 14 -3.81 -17.40 13.24
N PRO A 15 -2.69 -16.93 12.64
CA PRO A 15 -1.59 -17.79 12.21
C PRO A 15 -0.91 -18.52 13.38
N LEU A 16 -0.93 -17.93 14.58
CA LEU A 16 -0.48 -18.54 15.83
C LEU A 16 -1.58 -18.38 16.89
N VAL A 17 -1.97 -19.51 17.49
CA VAL A 17 -2.94 -19.54 18.58
C VAL A 17 -2.23 -19.93 19.88
N PHE A 18 -2.12 -18.97 20.78
CA PHE A 18 -1.61 -19.14 22.14
C PHE A 18 -2.67 -18.62 23.13
N ILE A 19 -3.38 -19.57 23.74
CA ILE A 19 -4.50 -19.27 24.66
C ILE A 19 -3.96 -18.69 25.97
N ASP A 20 -4.54 -17.57 26.39
CA ASP A 20 -4.24 -16.95 27.69
C ASP A 20 -4.64 -17.91 28.83
N PRO A 21 -3.72 -18.23 29.76
CA PRO A 21 -4.02 -19.14 30.87
C PRO A 21 -5.06 -18.60 31.86
N VAL A 22 -5.33 -17.29 31.86
CA VAL A 22 -6.31 -16.62 32.72
C VAL A 22 -7.63 -16.39 31.98
N ASP A 23 -7.60 -16.20 30.66
CA ASP A 23 -8.77 -15.96 29.82
C ASP A 23 -8.78 -16.85 28.55
N PRO A 24 -9.48 -18.00 28.60
CA PRO A 24 -9.59 -18.92 27.46
C PRO A 24 -10.18 -18.31 26.18
N SER A 25 -10.87 -17.15 26.29
CA SER A 25 -11.43 -16.43 25.14
C SER A 25 -10.41 -15.55 24.41
N ARG A 26 -9.18 -15.43 24.93
CA ARG A 26 -8.14 -14.56 24.41
C ARG A 26 -6.97 -15.32 23.79
N ASN A 27 -6.64 -14.96 22.55
CA ASN A 27 -5.37 -15.33 21.92
C ASN A 27 -4.31 -14.26 22.19
N VAL A 28 -3.28 -14.61 22.98
CA VAL A 28 -2.15 -13.73 23.33
C VAL A 28 -1.31 -13.39 22.09
N ALA A 29 -1.32 -14.25 21.08
CA ALA A 29 -0.57 -14.07 19.83
C ALA A 29 -1.36 -13.37 18.71
N SER A 30 -2.53 -12.80 18.99
CA SER A 30 -3.40 -12.16 17.97
C SER A 30 -2.75 -10.99 17.21
N ALA A 31 -1.71 -10.36 17.76
CA ALA A 31 -0.95 -9.31 17.08
C ALA A 31 0.10 -9.84 16.09
N VAL A 32 0.41 -11.14 16.11
CA VAL A 32 1.43 -11.76 15.25
C VAL A 32 0.86 -11.98 13.86
N SER A 33 1.45 -11.34 12.84
CA SER A 33 1.09 -11.62 11.45
C SER A 33 1.71 -12.93 10.96
N GLU A 34 1.10 -13.52 9.92
CA GLU A 34 1.59 -14.74 9.28
C GLU A 34 3.03 -14.58 8.78
N GLU A 35 3.33 -13.46 8.11
CA GLU A 35 4.67 -13.11 7.66
C GLU A 35 5.69 -13.11 8.81
N LYS A 36 5.35 -12.49 9.96
CA LYS A 36 6.26 -12.44 11.12
C LYS A 36 6.46 -13.81 11.74
N LEU A 37 5.44 -14.66 11.74
CA LEU A 37 5.55 -16.05 12.19
C LEU A 37 6.49 -16.86 11.28
N GLU A 38 6.40 -16.70 9.96
CA GLU A 38 7.30 -17.39 9.02
C GLU A 38 8.75 -16.90 9.14
N ILE A 39 8.97 -15.59 9.30
CA ILE A 39 10.29 -15.03 9.59
C ILE A 39 10.85 -15.63 10.89
N PHE A 40 10.03 -15.75 11.93
CA PHE A 40 10.44 -16.36 13.20
C PHE A 40 10.82 -17.83 13.05
N LYS A 41 10.01 -18.64 12.35
CA LYS A 41 10.32 -20.05 12.06
C LYS A 41 11.64 -20.20 11.31
N ARG A 42 11.87 -19.34 10.31
CA ARG A 42 13.12 -19.28 9.55
C ARG A 42 14.30 -18.98 10.47
N ALA A 43 14.19 -17.95 11.31
CA ALA A 43 15.22 -17.59 12.28
C ALA A 43 15.55 -18.75 13.22
N CYS A 44 14.54 -19.45 13.75
CA CYS A 44 14.74 -20.62 14.61
C CYS A 44 15.50 -21.74 13.90
N LYS A 45 15.11 -22.06 12.66
CA LYS A 45 15.78 -23.10 11.87
C LYS A 45 17.25 -22.76 11.63
N GLU A 46 17.53 -21.57 11.13
CA GLU A 46 18.90 -21.14 10.82
C GLU A 46 19.76 -21.02 12.09
N TYR A 47 19.19 -20.59 13.21
CA TYR A 47 19.89 -20.54 14.48
C TYR A 47 20.25 -21.93 15.00
N LEU A 48 19.35 -22.91 14.88
CA LEU A 48 19.63 -24.30 15.28
C LEU A 48 20.70 -24.96 14.40
N GLU A 49 20.75 -24.62 13.11
CA GLU A 49 21.78 -25.11 12.18
C GLU A 49 23.15 -24.45 12.43
N LYS A 50 23.18 -23.14 12.64
CA LYS A 50 24.41 -22.38 12.87
C LYS A 50 24.21 -21.25 13.89
N PRO A 51 24.30 -21.56 15.20
CA PRO A 51 24.16 -20.57 16.25
C PRO A 51 25.18 -19.44 16.10
N SER A 52 24.73 -18.20 16.32
CA SER A 52 25.57 -17.01 16.19
C SER A 52 25.03 -15.85 17.01
N GLU A 53 25.91 -15.01 17.55
CA GLU A 53 25.54 -13.78 18.25
C GLU A 53 24.76 -12.81 17.36
N LYS A 54 24.91 -12.90 16.02
CA LYS A 54 24.18 -12.05 15.05
C LYS A 54 22.66 -12.16 15.12
N PHE A 55 22.12 -13.27 15.62
CA PHE A 55 20.68 -13.42 15.84
C PHE A 55 20.15 -12.52 16.97
N PHE A 56 21.03 -12.12 17.88
CA PHE A 56 20.73 -11.25 19.01
C PHE A 56 21.24 -9.82 18.78
N PHE A 57 22.40 -9.70 18.11
CA PHE A 57 23.12 -8.44 17.87
C PHE A 57 23.44 -8.29 16.37
N PRO A 58 22.41 -8.10 15.52
CA PRO A 58 22.62 -7.92 14.09
C PRO A 58 23.41 -6.63 13.83
N LYS A 59 24.27 -6.62 12.81
CA LYS A 59 24.99 -5.40 12.44
C LYS A 59 24.01 -4.34 11.93
N ALA A 60 24.26 -3.09 12.30
CA ALA A 60 23.56 -1.94 11.76
C ALA A 60 23.63 -1.96 10.22
N VAL A 61 22.51 -1.62 9.58
CA VAL A 61 22.45 -1.45 8.12
C VAL A 61 23.40 -0.32 7.75
N LYS A 62 24.31 -0.58 6.81
CA LYS A 62 25.09 0.47 6.16
C LYS A 62 24.37 0.82 4.86
N PRO A 63 24.11 2.09 4.58
CA PRO A 63 23.44 2.46 3.35
C PRO A 63 24.27 2.01 2.14
N LEU A 64 23.59 1.47 1.13
CA LEU A 64 24.21 1.25 -0.18
C LEU A 64 24.71 2.57 -0.78
N PRO A 65 25.70 2.52 -1.68
CA PRO A 65 26.06 3.66 -2.50
C PRO A 65 24.85 4.23 -3.26
N ASP A 66 24.84 5.55 -3.46
CA ASP A 66 23.70 6.24 -4.07
C ASP A 66 23.41 5.75 -5.49
N ASP A 67 24.45 5.47 -6.27
CA ASP A 67 24.33 4.91 -7.62
C ASP A 67 23.70 3.51 -7.64
N GLU A 68 23.89 2.70 -6.60
CA GLU A 68 23.22 1.41 -6.46
C GLU A 68 21.75 1.56 -6.05
N ILE A 69 21.43 2.53 -5.20
CA ILE A 69 20.04 2.81 -4.81
C ILE A 69 19.27 3.36 -6.01
N GLU A 70 19.80 4.35 -6.73
CA GLU A 70 19.13 5.01 -7.87
C GLU A 70 18.66 4.03 -8.93
N LYS A 71 19.45 3.00 -9.25
CA LYS A 71 19.10 1.93 -10.20
C LYS A 71 17.79 1.20 -9.84
N HIS A 72 17.41 1.21 -8.55
CA HIS A 72 16.22 0.52 -8.04
C HIS A 72 15.04 1.46 -7.77
N LEU A 73 15.21 2.78 -7.89
CA LEU A 73 14.15 3.76 -7.64
C LEU A 73 13.24 3.98 -8.84
N GLU A 74 13.67 3.56 -10.03
CA GLU A 74 12.85 3.69 -11.23
C GLU A 74 11.51 2.96 -11.08
N GLY A 75 10.43 3.62 -11.53
CA GLY A 75 9.08 3.08 -11.42
C GLY A 75 8.41 3.30 -10.07
N PHE A 76 9.04 3.99 -9.11
CA PHE A 76 8.40 4.37 -7.85
C PHE A 76 7.82 5.79 -7.88
N VAL A 77 6.71 5.96 -7.16
CA VAL A 77 6.10 7.24 -6.81
C VAL A 77 6.01 7.33 -5.29
N GLY A 78 6.42 8.47 -4.74
CA GLY A 78 6.36 8.74 -3.31
C GLY A 78 5.32 9.78 -2.94
N ILE A 79 4.91 9.76 -1.68
CA ILE A 79 4.16 10.81 -1.01
C ILE A 79 4.93 11.10 0.27
N GLU A 80 5.42 12.31 0.40
CA GLU A 80 5.99 12.83 1.64
C GLU A 80 4.91 13.58 2.40
N ILE A 81 4.74 13.30 3.69
CA ILE A 81 3.77 13.96 4.58
C ILE A 81 4.52 14.41 5.83
N GLU A 82 4.28 15.64 6.31
CA GLU A 82 4.80 16.05 7.62
C GLU A 82 4.28 15.11 8.73
N LYS A 83 5.13 14.73 9.66
CA LYS A 83 4.73 13.84 10.74
C LYS A 83 3.83 14.59 11.74
N PRO A 84 2.60 14.11 12.00
CA PRO A 84 1.77 14.68 13.05
C PRO A 84 2.35 14.39 14.43
N ASP A 85 2.14 15.30 15.37
CA ASP A 85 2.57 15.17 16.77
C ASP A 85 1.64 14.22 17.53
N VAL A 86 1.87 12.92 17.35
CA VAL A 86 1.13 11.83 18.01
C VAL A 86 2.08 10.70 18.38
N ILE A 87 1.72 9.96 19.42
CA ILE A 87 2.51 8.81 19.88
C ILE A 87 2.57 7.69 18.81
N PRO A 88 3.66 6.90 18.77
CA PRO A 88 3.85 5.84 17.78
C PRO A 88 2.68 4.85 17.68
N ASP A 89 2.08 4.47 18.81
CA ASP A 89 0.96 3.52 18.87
C ASP A 89 -0.27 4.01 18.10
N ASN A 90 -0.45 5.32 18.00
CA ASN A 90 -1.50 5.92 17.17
C ASN A 90 -1.04 6.18 15.74
N LEU A 91 0.25 6.49 15.55
CA LEU A 91 0.82 6.85 14.25
C LEU A 91 0.88 5.66 13.27
N TYR A 92 1.42 4.53 13.71
CA TYR A 92 1.65 3.37 12.84
C TYR A 92 0.35 2.76 12.29
N PRO A 93 -0.72 2.55 13.09
CA PRO A 93 -2.01 2.13 12.56
C PRO A 93 -2.59 3.12 11.55
N GLN A 94 -2.39 4.42 11.77
CA GLN A 94 -2.82 5.46 10.85
C GLN A 94 -2.04 5.43 9.54
N ALA A 95 -0.72 5.33 9.57
CA ALA A 95 0.11 5.21 8.36
C ALA A 95 -0.24 3.97 7.55
N LYS A 96 -0.43 2.82 8.22
CA LYS A 96 -0.89 1.57 7.59
C LYS A 96 -2.28 1.71 6.96
N LYS A 97 -3.22 2.36 7.65
CA LYS A 97 -4.55 2.66 7.09
C LYS A 97 -4.45 3.57 5.87
N SER A 98 -3.64 4.64 5.95
CA SER A 98 -3.42 5.58 4.85
C SER A 98 -2.86 4.89 3.62
N LEU A 99 -1.78 4.09 3.76
CA LEU A 99 -1.22 3.30 2.66
C LEU A 99 -2.30 2.45 1.97
N ARG A 100 -3.07 1.67 2.74
CA ARG A 100 -4.15 0.83 2.19
C ARG A 100 -5.22 1.63 1.45
N ARG A 101 -5.60 2.80 1.98
CA ARG A 101 -6.62 3.66 1.38
C ARG A 101 -6.12 4.33 0.10
N ILE A 102 -4.85 4.69 0.06
CA ILE A 102 -4.21 5.23 -1.14
C ILE A 102 -4.12 4.15 -2.22
N ILE A 103 -3.59 2.96 -1.91
CA ILE A 103 -3.54 1.83 -2.86
C ILE A 103 -4.93 1.56 -3.42
N LYS A 104 -5.94 1.42 -2.55
CA LYS A 104 -7.32 1.19 -2.98
C LYS A 104 -7.83 2.29 -3.91
N SER A 105 -7.54 3.56 -3.60
CA SER A 105 -7.95 4.68 -4.45
C SER A 105 -7.23 4.68 -5.81
N CYS A 106 -5.99 4.19 -5.87
CA CYS A 106 -5.24 4.01 -7.12
C CYS A 106 -5.89 2.92 -7.97
N GLU A 107 -6.16 1.76 -7.37
CA GLU A 107 -6.79 0.61 -8.04
C GLU A 107 -8.22 0.91 -8.54
N GLU A 108 -9.01 1.67 -7.77
CA GLU A 108 -10.34 2.15 -8.19
C GLU A 108 -10.28 3.11 -9.40
N ASN A 109 -9.09 3.61 -9.75
CA ASN A 109 -8.83 4.47 -10.91
C ASN A 109 -7.89 3.79 -11.93
N ASP A 110 -7.86 2.46 -11.94
CA ASP A 110 -7.11 1.60 -12.86
C ASP A 110 -5.57 1.68 -12.75
N PHE A 111 -5.04 2.30 -11.70
CA PHE A 111 -3.62 2.24 -11.37
C PHE A 111 -3.35 0.98 -10.51
N GLU A 112 -2.90 -0.10 -11.15
CA GLU A 112 -2.50 -1.33 -10.45
C GLU A 112 -1.18 -1.10 -9.70
N ILE A 113 -1.17 -1.36 -8.39
CA ILE A 113 0.01 -1.19 -7.53
C ILE A 113 0.63 -2.55 -7.24
N GLU A 114 1.85 -2.78 -7.72
CA GLU A 114 2.61 -4.02 -7.47
C GLU A 114 3.14 -4.06 -6.04
N ASP A 115 3.60 -2.91 -5.53
CA ASP A 115 4.15 -2.83 -4.20
C ASP A 115 3.87 -1.50 -3.51
N GLY A 116 3.68 -1.55 -2.19
CA GLY A 116 3.39 -0.39 -1.37
C GLY A 116 4.02 -0.49 0.01
N ARG A 117 4.76 0.55 0.41
CA ARG A 117 5.43 0.64 1.70
C ARG A 117 5.16 2.00 2.34
N PHE A 118 5.30 2.06 3.66
CA PHE A 118 5.38 3.32 4.37
C PHE A 118 6.63 3.34 5.24
N VAL A 119 7.21 4.53 5.43
CA VAL A 119 8.38 4.77 6.26
C VAL A 119 8.05 5.95 7.18
N VAL A 120 8.32 5.80 8.48
CA VAL A 120 8.17 6.90 9.44
C VAL A 120 9.56 7.32 9.88
N THR A 121 9.92 8.56 9.62
CA THR A 121 11.18 9.17 10.06
C THR A 121 10.94 10.05 11.28
N GLU A 122 11.97 10.76 11.73
CA GLU A 122 11.83 11.70 12.84
C GLU A 122 10.81 12.80 12.54
N LYS A 123 10.81 13.31 11.30
CA LYS A 123 10.02 14.49 10.90
C LYS A 123 8.93 14.20 9.87
N LYS A 124 8.99 13.08 9.15
CA LYS A 124 8.12 12.82 8.00
C LYS A 124 7.55 11.40 8.00
N ILE A 125 6.49 11.22 7.23
CA ILE A 125 5.97 9.93 6.82
C ILE A 125 6.09 9.87 5.30
N TYR A 126 6.70 8.80 4.79
CA TYR A 126 6.73 8.51 3.38
C TYR A 126 5.77 7.36 3.08
N ILE A 127 4.99 7.50 2.01
CA ILE A 127 4.24 6.41 1.39
C ILE A 127 4.83 6.21 0.01
N ILE A 128 5.34 5.01 -0.25
CA ILE A 128 6.12 4.69 -1.45
C ILE A 128 5.38 3.59 -2.19
N LEU A 129 5.05 3.85 -3.46
CA LEU A 129 4.24 2.98 -4.30
C LEU A 129 5.01 2.62 -5.57
N LYS A 130 4.96 1.36 -5.96
CA LYS A 130 5.41 0.86 -7.25
C LYS A 130 4.17 0.48 -8.06
N PRO A 131 3.68 1.35 -8.97
CA PRO A 131 2.71 0.92 -9.95
C PRO A 131 3.30 -0.12 -10.91
N LYS A 132 2.42 -0.94 -11.49
CA LYS A 132 2.76 -1.85 -12.59
C LYS A 132 3.16 -1.09 -13.86
N GLU A 133 2.46 0.01 -14.11
CA GLU A 133 2.70 0.92 -15.23
C GLU A 133 2.77 2.36 -14.71
N MET A 134 3.84 3.08 -15.03
CA MET A 134 4.00 4.49 -14.63
C MET A 134 3.00 5.41 -15.33
N GLU A 135 2.60 5.03 -16.55
CA GLU A 135 1.63 5.71 -17.37
C GLU A 135 0.70 4.67 -17.99
N ILE A 136 -0.60 4.80 -17.76
CA ILE A 136 -1.65 3.90 -18.29
C ILE A 136 -2.25 4.48 -19.57
N GLU A 137 -3.01 3.66 -20.30
CA GLU A 137 -3.68 4.07 -21.55
C GLU A 137 -4.50 5.36 -21.40
N GLU A 138 -4.44 6.23 -22.41
CA GLU A 138 -5.18 7.51 -22.43
C GLU A 138 -6.70 7.34 -22.35
N THR A 139 -7.23 6.17 -22.69
CA THR A 139 -8.66 5.90 -22.74
C THR A 139 -9.04 4.68 -21.90
N TYR A 140 -10.33 4.55 -21.63
CA TYR A 140 -10.91 3.35 -21.02
C TYR A 140 -12.30 3.07 -21.57
N ILE A 141 -12.69 1.80 -21.50
CA ILE A 141 -14.02 1.36 -21.92
C ILE A 141 -14.97 1.42 -20.72
N HIS A 142 -15.88 2.39 -20.74
CA HIS A 142 -16.93 2.48 -19.73
C HIS A 142 -18.11 1.60 -20.11
N ARG A 143 -18.38 0.60 -19.27
CA ARG A 143 -19.47 -0.36 -19.45
C ARG A 143 -20.82 0.25 -19.06
N GLY A 144 -21.74 0.26 -20.01
CA GLY A 144 -23.11 0.74 -19.86
C GLY A 144 -24.14 -0.36 -19.54
N PRO A 145 -25.44 -0.01 -19.60
CA PRO A 145 -26.54 -0.92 -19.30
C PRO A 145 -26.78 -1.93 -20.44
N PRO A 146 -27.46 -3.06 -20.16
CA PRO A 146 -28.00 -3.97 -21.18
C PRO A 146 -28.93 -3.25 -22.16
N ALA A 147 -28.94 -3.69 -23.42
CA ALA A 147 -29.74 -3.07 -24.47
C ALA A 147 -31.26 -3.08 -24.20
N LYS A 148 -31.74 -4.03 -23.39
CA LYS A 148 -33.16 -4.20 -23.07
C LYS A 148 -33.67 -3.17 -22.06
N GLU A 149 -32.78 -2.53 -21.30
CA GLU A 149 -33.14 -1.59 -20.24
C GLU A 149 -33.32 -0.16 -20.77
N LYS A 150 -34.40 0.08 -21.52
CA LYS A 150 -34.65 1.33 -22.27
C LYS A 150 -34.35 2.62 -21.48
N LYS A 151 -34.88 2.75 -20.25
CA LYS A 151 -34.65 3.95 -19.40
C LYS A 151 -33.17 4.18 -19.08
N HIS A 152 -32.44 3.12 -18.77
CA HIS A 152 -31.01 3.21 -18.46
C HIS A 152 -30.18 3.48 -19.72
N VAL A 153 -30.56 2.88 -20.85
CA VAL A 153 -29.94 3.16 -22.16
C VAL A 153 -30.11 4.63 -22.53
N GLU A 154 -31.31 5.19 -22.42
CA GLU A 154 -31.56 6.61 -22.71
C GLU A 154 -30.71 7.54 -21.85
N ALA A 155 -30.65 7.27 -20.54
CA ALA A 155 -29.80 8.03 -19.62
C ALA A 155 -28.30 7.92 -19.98
N PHE A 156 -27.84 6.72 -20.32
CA PHE A 156 -26.46 6.47 -20.73
C PHE A 156 -26.11 7.23 -22.02
N LEU A 157 -26.95 7.12 -23.05
CA LEU A 157 -26.77 7.81 -24.32
C LEU A 157 -26.79 9.33 -24.12
N LYS A 158 -27.72 9.85 -23.31
CA LYS A 158 -27.80 11.30 -23.01
C LYS A 158 -26.55 11.80 -22.28
N LYS A 159 -25.99 11.02 -21.36
CA LYS A 159 -24.76 11.38 -20.63
C LYS A 159 -23.55 11.48 -21.56
N TRP A 160 -23.41 10.52 -22.48
CA TRP A 160 -22.18 10.36 -23.24
C TRP A 160 -22.21 10.96 -24.65
N LYS A 161 -23.38 11.11 -25.26
CA LYS A 161 -23.50 11.69 -26.60
C LYS A 161 -23.13 13.17 -26.57
N GLY A 162 -22.05 13.54 -27.25
CA GLY A 162 -21.54 14.91 -27.29
C GLY A 162 -20.67 15.32 -26.10
N SER A 163 -20.32 14.39 -25.20
CA SER A 163 -19.31 14.65 -24.17
C SER A 163 -17.94 14.84 -24.82
N LYS A 164 -17.18 15.84 -24.37
CA LYS A 164 -15.84 16.17 -24.87
C LYS A 164 -14.81 15.09 -24.58
N ASP A 165 -15.06 14.29 -23.54
CA ASP A 165 -14.15 13.25 -23.11
C ASP A 165 -14.35 11.95 -23.89
N VAL A 166 -15.36 11.86 -24.76
CA VAL A 166 -15.65 10.64 -25.51
C VAL A 166 -14.77 10.56 -26.76
N VAL A 167 -13.98 9.50 -26.87
CA VAL A 167 -13.16 9.19 -28.04
C VAL A 167 -13.95 8.38 -29.05
N LYS A 168 -14.68 7.37 -28.57
CA LYS A 168 -15.59 6.56 -29.38
C LYS A 168 -16.97 6.62 -28.76
N GLY A 169 -17.92 7.16 -29.51
CA GLY A 169 -19.31 7.30 -29.11
C GLY A 169 -19.95 5.98 -28.67
N PRO A 170 -21.08 6.03 -27.94
CA PRO A 170 -21.74 4.83 -27.45
C PRO A 170 -21.98 3.79 -28.55
N TYR A 171 -21.58 2.55 -28.31
CA TYR A 171 -21.74 1.43 -29.24
C TYR A 171 -22.29 0.19 -28.53
N LEU A 172 -22.98 -0.67 -29.28
CA LEU A 172 -23.54 -1.92 -28.79
C LEU A 172 -22.58 -3.07 -29.11
N LYS A 173 -22.27 -3.89 -28.10
CA LYS A 173 -21.49 -5.11 -28.25
C LYS A 173 -22.08 -6.18 -27.32
N ASP A 174 -22.32 -7.39 -27.84
CA ASP A 174 -22.80 -8.53 -27.06
C ASP A 174 -24.05 -8.22 -26.19
N GLY A 175 -25.00 -7.44 -26.74
CA GLY A 175 -26.24 -7.08 -26.05
C GLY A 175 -26.11 -6.02 -24.95
N ARG A 176 -24.96 -5.36 -24.81
CA ARG A 176 -24.71 -4.30 -23.83
C ARG A 176 -24.07 -3.06 -24.47
N TRP A 177 -24.37 -1.89 -23.90
CA TRP A 177 -23.78 -0.63 -24.33
C TRP A 177 -22.40 -0.37 -23.72
N TYR A 178 -21.52 0.24 -24.51
CA TYR A 178 -20.18 0.64 -24.12
C TYR A 178 -19.88 2.03 -24.69
N VAL A 179 -18.93 2.74 -24.11
CA VAL A 179 -18.37 3.99 -24.63
C VAL A 179 -16.88 4.04 -24.30
N GLU A 180 -16.08 4.60 -25.19
CA GLU A 180 -14.66 4.81 -24.95
C GLU A 180 -14.41 6.27 -24.57
N VAL A 181 -13.75 6.48 -23.44
CA VAL A 181 -13.64 7.80 -22.79
C VAL A 181 -12.17 8.07 -22.45
N LYS A 182 -11.72 9.31 -22.63
CA LYS A 182 -10.43 9.78 -22.15
C LYS A 182 -10.35 9.73 -20.64
N ARG A 183 -9.21 9.28 -20.12
CA ARG A 183 -8.88 9.38 -18.71
C ARG A 183 -8.55 10.82 -18.36
N ARG A 184 -8.85 11.18 -17.13
CA ARG A 184 -8.43 12.47 -16.58
C ARG A 184 -6.94 12.49 -16.22
N PHE A 185 -6.41 11.35 -15.79
CA PHE A 185 -5.01 11.16 -15.44
C PHE A 185 -4.52 9.87 -16.09
N THR A 186 -3.37 9.93 -16.74
CA THR A 186 -2.64 8.75 -17.23
C THR A 186 -1.48 8.40 -16.31
N ARG A 187 -1.02 9.34 -15.47
CA ARG A 187 0.10 9.16 -14.57
C ARG A 187 -0.31 9.18 -13.11
N LEU A 188 0.27 8.26 -12.33
CA LEU A 188 -0.08 8.07 -10.92
C LEU A 188 0.24 9.31 -10.06
N ASN A 189 1.38 9.96 -10.30
CA ASN A 189 1.79 11.16 -9.56
C ASN A 189 0.80 12.32 -9.74
N GLU A 190 0.26 12.51 -10.95
CA GLU A 190 -0.75 13.53 -11.24
C GLU A 190 -2.08 13.20 -10.56
N PHE A 191 -2.51 11.94 -10.63
CA PHE A 191 -3.71 11.46 -9.93
C PHE A 191 -3.61 11.72 -8.42
N LEU A 192 -2.47 11.35 -7.81
CA LEU A 192 -2.25 11.55 -6.37
C LEU A 192 -2.19 13.03 -6.01
N ALA A 193 -1.51 13.86 -6.80
CA ALA A 193 -1.42 15.30 -6.54
C ALA A 193 -2.81 15.96 -6.43
N GLU A 194 -3.78 15.55 -7.26
CA GLU A 194 -5.12 16.13 -7.24
C GLU A 194 -6.09 15.44 -6.27
N ASN A 195 -5.93 14.15 -6.00
CA ASN A 195 -6.92 13.35 -5.28
C ASN A 195 -6.52 12.99 -3.85
N LEU A 196 -5.25 13.13 -3.43
CA LEU A 196 -4.82 12.71 -2.10
C LEU A 196 -5.64 13.34 -0.97
N LYS A 197 -5.99 14.64 -1.08
CA LYS A 197 -6.83 15.35 -0.10
C LYS A 197 -8.26 14.82 0.01
N LYS A 198 -8.75 14.09 -1.01
CA LYS A 198 -10.10 13.51 -1.07
C LYS A 198 -10.14 12.09 -0.51
N ILE A 199 -8.99 11.44 -0.33
CA ILE A 199 -8.89 10.09 0.23
C ILE A 199 -9.06 10.16 1.75
N SER A 200 -9.87 9.25 2.32
CA SER A 200 -10.01 9.15 3.78
C SER A 200 -8.83 8.41 4.39
N LEU A 201 -7.91 9.15 4.99
CA LEU A 201 -6.65 8.66 5.55
C LEU A 201 -6.79 8.33 7.06
N GLY A 202 -5.67 8.07 7.74
CA GLY A 202 -5.62 8.16 9.21
C GLY A 202 -5.98 9.58 9.66
N LYS A 203 -6.73 9.73 10.75
CA LYS A 203 -7.31 11.02 11.20
C LYS A 203 -6.31 12.18 11.24
N ASP A 204 -5.15 11.97 11.87
CA ASP A 204 -4.14 13.02 12.06
C ASP A 204 -3.32 13.24 10.78
N ILE A 205 -3.04 12.17 10.03
CA ILE A 205 -2.40 12.25 8.71
C ILE A 205 -3.30 13.01 7.72
N GLU A 206 -4.61 12.76 7.74
CA GLU A 206 -5.60 13.42 6.90
C GLU A 206 -5.63 14.93 7.17
N LYS A 207 -5.52 15.32 8.45
CA LYS A 207 -5.44 16.74 8.84
C LYS A 207 -4.21 17.41 8.21
N VAL A 208 -3.03 16.81 8.34
CA VAL A 208 -1.78 17.32 7.76
C VAL A 208 -1.89 17.45 6.23
N VAL A 209 -2.43 16.42 5.56
CA VAL A 209 -2.62 16.42 4.10
C VAL A 209 -3.61 17.51 3.67
N LYS A 210 -4.71 17.71 4.40
CA LYS A 210 -5.68 18.78 4.12
C LYS A 210 -5.09 20.18 4.29
N GLU A 211 -4.22 20.36 5.28
CA GLU A 211 -3.42 21.59 5.47
C GLU A 211 -2.39 21.82 4.34
N GLY A 212 -2.20 20.86 3.43
CA GLY A 212 -1.28 20.98 2.31
C GLY A 212 0.18 20.67 2.65
N LYS A 213 0.43 20.07 3.82
CA LYS A 213 1.77 19.70 4.30
C LYS A 213 2.20 18.33 3.77
N PHE A 214 2.18 18.20 2.44
CA PHE A 214 2.63 17.00 1.74
C PHE A 214 3.22 17.36 0.37
N ALA A 215 4.02 16.46 -0.19
CA ALA A 215 4.54 16.55 -1.55
C ALA A 215 4.44 15.19 -2.26
N ILE A 216 4.13 15.22 -3.55
CA ILE A 216 4.27 14.03 -4.41
C ILE A 216 5.72 13.99 -4.90
N LEU A 217 6.35 12.83 -4.75
CA LEU A 217 7.75 12.58 -5.08
C LEU A 217 7.83 11.69 -6.32
N THR A 218 8.72 12.03 -7.25
CA THR A 218 9.10 11.14 -8.34
C THR A 218 10.21 10.19 -7.89
N SER A 219 10.57 9.21 -8.73
CA SER A 219 11.69 8.30 -8.47
C SER A 219 13.00 9.02 -8.12
N LYS A 220 13.27 10.16 -8.75
CA LYS A 220 14.48 10.97 -8.50
C LYS A 220 14.44 11.66 -7.14
N ASP A 221 13.25 11.98 -6.64
CA ASP A 221 13.09 12.63 -5.35
C ASP A 221 13.09 11.64 -4.17
N LEU A 222 13.17 10.34 -4.44
CA LEU A 222 13.16 9.27 -3.43
C LEU A 222 14.55 8.89 -2.92
N LEU A 223 15.62 9.35 -3.57
CA LEU A 223 16.96 9.26 -3.01
C LEU A 223 17.15 10.37 -1.97
N ARG A 224 16.97 10.02 -0.70
CA ARG A 224 17.06 10.94 0.45
C ARG A 224 17.79 10.29 1.60
N ASP A 225 18.51 11.09 2.38
CA ASP A 225 19.30 10.62 3.51
C ASP A 225 18.46 9.83 4.53
N ASP A 226 17.22 10.29 4.79
CA ASP A 226 16.29 9.64 5.71
C ASP A 226 15.55 8.42 5.11
N LEU A 227 15.82 8.08 3.84
CA LEU A 227 15.33 6.88 3.15
C LEU A 227 16.44 5.89 2.77
N ARG A 228 17.73 6.24 2.87
CA ARG A 228 18.85 5.37 2.44
C ARG A 228 18.82 3.99 3.12
N ILE A 229 18.55 3.97 4.43
CA ILE A 229 18.46 2.72 5.20
C ILE A 229 17.26 1.88 4.74
N PHE A 230 16.10 2.50 4.55
CA PHE A 230 14.92 1.83 4.02
C PHE A 230 15.19 1.20 2.65
N TRP A 231 15.78 1.96 1.72
CA TRP A 231 16.08 1.45 0.38
C TRP A 231 17.08 0.31 0.43
N THR A 232 18.10 0.40 1.29
CA THR A 232 19.06 -0.67 1.46
C THR A 232 18.39 -1.96 1.94
N GLU A 233 17.54 -1.88 2.97
CA GLU A 233 16.81 -3.06 3.47
C GLU A 233 15.83 -3.61 2.43
N TYR A 234 15.18 -2.72 1.67
CA TYR A 234 14.24 -3.08 0.60
C TYR A 234 14.93 -3.83 -0.55
N ILE A 235 16.13 -3.36 -0.95
CA ILE A 235 16.91 -3.92 -2.06
C ILE A 235 17.59 -5.22 -1.63
N GLU A 236 18.29 -5.22 -0.50
CA GLU A 236 19.05 -6.40 -0.07
C GLU A 236 18.15 -7.54 0.39
N LYS A 237 16.97 -7.24 0.95
CA LYS A 237 16.02 -8.20 1.55
C LYS A 237 16.67 -9.18 2.53
N LYS A 238 17.80 -8.79 3.12
CA LYS A 238 18.53 -9.57 4.12
C LYS A 238 17.80 -9.51 5.46
N MET A 239 17.66 -10.68 6.07
CA MET A 239 17.23 -10.81 7.45
C MET A 239 18.25 -10.16 8.39
N PRO A 240 17.84 -9.70 9.58
CA PRO A 240 18.76 -9.06 10.53
C PRO A 240 20.00 -9.90 10.84
N TRP A 241 19.84 -11.21 11.03
CA TRP A 241 20.92 -12.12 11.42
C TRP A 241 21.86 -12.52 10.26
N GLU A 242 21.52 -12.17 9.02
CA GLU A 242 22.38 -12.39 7.85
C GLU A 242 23.48 -11.31 7.72
N ARG A 243 23.40 -10.25 8.53
CA ARG A 243 24.31 -9.09 8.51
C ARG A 243 25.43 -9.22 9.55
#